data_AF-A0A7R7E9M4-F1
#
_entry.id   AF-A0A7R7E9M4-F1
#
_cell.length_a   1.000
_cell.length_b   1.000
_cell.length_c   1.000
_cell.angle_alpha   90.00
_cell.angle_beta   90.00
_cell.angle_gamma   90.00
#
_symmetry.space_group_name_H-M   'P 1'
#
loop_
_entity.id
_entity.type
_entity.pdbx_description
1 polymer ?
#
loop_
_entity_poly.entity_id
_entity_poly.type
_entity_poly.pdbx_seq_one_letter_code
_entity_poly.pdbx_strand_id
1 'polypeptide(L)'
;MEQTFSQRFDAYQPSKTLWFWTVVCAVVLTMIVGFTAGGWTTAGTAAEMAKTSAIKAKAELAANLCVQKFITASNASDNLAKLKETSSYQRDSFISDGGWVKLAGINKDVPGAADLCADKLSAMDTIPTNSVAQENTKS
;
A
#
# COMPACT_ATOMS: atom_id res chain seq x y z
N MET A 1 -64.67 -11.17 -5.17
CA MET A 1 -63.75 -10.45 -4.26
C MET A 1 -62.56 -9.94 -5.06
N GLU A 2 -62.83 -9.16 -6.11
CA GLU A 2 -61.79 -8.55 -6.96
C GLU A 2 -61.85 -7.04 -6.76
N GLN A 3 -61.53 -6.59 -5.55
CA GLN A 3 -61.27 -5.17 -5.31
C GLN A 3 -59.96 -4.87 -6.04
N THR A 4 -60.11 -4.31 -7.24
CA THR A 4 -59.05 -4.17 -8.24
C THR A 4 -57.88 -3.38 -7.66
N PHE A 5 -56.70 -3.99 -7.66
CA PHE A 5 -55.45 -3.32 -7.29
C PHE A 5 -55.24 -2.04 -8.11
N SER A 6 -55.78 -2.00 -9.33
CA SER A 6 -55.78 -0.86 -10.24
C SER A 6 -56.46 0.39 -9.65
N GLN A 7 -57.60 0.26 -8.98
CA GLN A 7 -58.28 1.41 -8.33
C GLN A 7 -57.46 1.97 -7.16
N ARG A 8 -56.69 1.13 -6.47
CA ARG A 8 -55.81 1.53 -5.36
C ARG A 8 -54.57 2.28 -5.85
N PHE A 9 -54.12 2.02 -7.08
CA PHE A 9 -53.06 2.77 -7.73
C PHE A 9 -53.54 4.10 -8.30
N ASP A 10 -54.76 4.16 -8.86
CA ASP A 10 -55.36 5.40 -9.38
C ASP A 10 -55.64 6.43 -8.27
N ALA A 11 -56.08 5.96 -7.10
CA ALA A 11 -56.27 6.80 -5.91
C ALA A 11 -54.96 7.15 -5.19
N TYR A 12 -53.83 6.59 -5.60
CA TYR A 12 -52.52 6.91 -5.03
C TYR A 12 -52.02 8.21 -5.66
N GLN A 13 -52.41 9.35 -5.09
CA GLN A 13 -51.72 10.62 -5.32
C GLN A 13 -50.49 10.65 -4.41
N PRO A 14 -49.28 10.31 -4.90
CA PRO A 14 -48.09 10.35 -4.07
C PRO A 14 -47.89 11.78 -3.59
N SER A 15 -47.86 11.97 -2.27
CA SER A 15 -47.55 13.28 -1.70
C SER A 15 -46.15 13.69 -2.17
N LYS A 16 -45.94 14.99 -2.41
CA LYS A 16 -44.62 15.52 -2.83
C LYS A 16 -43.51 15.09 -1.86
N THR A 17 -43.85 14.88 -0.59
CA THR A 17 -42.98 14.40 0.47
C THR A 17 -42.51 12.96 0.22
N LEU A 18 -43.41 12.04 -0.18
CA LEU A 18 -43.04 10.66 -0.51
C LEU A 18 -42.01 10.58 -1.64
N TRP A 19 -42.22 11.39 -2.69
CA TRP A 19 -41.29 11.47 -3.82
C TRP A 19 -39.90 11.95 -3.39
N PHE A 20 -39.85 12.98 -2.54
CA PHE A 20 -38.59 13.49 -2.00
C PHE A 20 -37.84 12.41 -1.20
N TRP A 21 -38.54 11.69 -0.33
CA TRP A 21 -37.93 10.62 0.47
C TRP A 21 -37.43 9.45 -0.39
N THR A 22 -38.17 9.05 -1.43
CA THR A 22 -37.70 8.02 -2.38
C THR A 22 -36.43 8.44 -3.10
N VAL A 23 -36.35 9.70 -3.55
CA VAL A 23 -35.14 10.23 -4.21
C VAL A 23 -33.95 10.23 -3.25
N VAL A 24 -34.15 10.68 -2.00
CA VAL A 24 -33.09 10.65 -0.98
C VAL A 24 -32.61 9.22 -0.73
N CYS A 25 -33.51 8.25 -0.57
CA CYS A 25 -33.15 6.85 -0.40
C CYS A 25 -32.36 6.29 -1.61
N ALA A 26 -32.78 6.63 -2.83
CA ALA A 26 -32.09 6.20 -4.05
C ALA A 26 -30.66 6.78 -4.11
N VAL A 27 -30.49 8.07 -3.81
CA VAL A 27 -29.17 8.73 -3.76
C VAL A 27 -28.26 8.04 -2.74
N VAL A 28 -28.75 7.80 -1.52
CA VAL A 28 -27.97 7.14 -0.47
C VAL A 28 -27.56 5.72 -0.90
N LEU A 29 -28.48 4.95 -1.48
CA LEU A 29 -28.16 3.61 -2.02
C LEU A 29 -27.09 3.66 -3.11
N THR A 30 -27.21 4.58 -4.07
CA THR A 30 -26.20 4.73 -5.13
C THR A 30 -24.84 5.15 -4.59
N MET A 31 -24.79 6.01 -3.57
CA MET A 31 -23.55 6.35 -2.88
C MET A 31 -22.95 5.11 -2.23
N ILE A 32 -23.72 4.35 -1.42
CA ILE A 32 -23.20 3.15 -0.75
C ILE A 32 -22.62 2.16 -1.78
N VAL A 33 -23.33 1.90 -2.87
CA VAL A 33 -22.83 1.01 -3.94
C VAL A 33 -21.57 1.58 -4.61
N GLY A 34 -21.53 2.89 -4.89
CA GLY A 34 -20.36 3.57 -5.47
C GLY A 34 -19.13 3.53 -4.56
N PHE A 35 -19.30 3.77 -3.25
CA PHE A 35 -18.23 3.74 -2.25
C PHE A 35 -17.78 2.31 -1.90
N THR A 36 -18.64 1.29 -2.06
CA THR A 36 -18.30 -0.11 -1.73
C THR A 36 -17.79 -0.92 -2.92
N ALA A 37 -18.50 -0.91 -4.05
CA ALA A 37 -18.17 -1.70 -5.23
C ALA A 37 -17.43 -0.89 -6.31
N GLY A 38 -17.73 0.41 -6.41
CA GLY A 38 -17.09 1.31 -7.38
C GLY A 38 -15.69 1.78 -6.98
N GLY A 39 -15.27 1.54 -5.73
CA GLY A 39 -13.99 2.03 -5.20
C GLY A 39 -13.88 3.55 -5.21
N TRP A 40 -15.02 4.26 -5.24
CA TRP A 40 -15.02 5.71 -5.28
C TRP A 40 -14.58 6.24 -3.92
N THR A 41 -13.37 6.79 -3.85
CA THR A 41 -12.83 7.45 -2.67
C THR A 41 -12.91 8.95 -2.90
N THR A 42 -13.26 9.73 -1.87
CA THR A 42 -13.24 11.19 -1.93
C THR A 42 -11.84 11.67 -2.32
N ALA A 43 -11.75 12.65 -3.21
CA ALA A 43 -10.47 13.11 -3.77
C ALA A 43 -9.38 13.42 -2.72
N GLY A 44 -9.78 13.92 -1.53
CA GLY A 44 -8.86 14.14 -0.40
C GLY A 44 -8.28 12.84 0.18
N THR A 45 -9.11 11.82 0.39
CA THR A 45 -8.67 10.51 0.87
C THR A 45 -7.85 9.77 -0.19
N ALA A 46 -8.21 9.90 -1.47
CA ALA A 46 -7.43 9.35 -2.59
C ALA A 46 -6.03 9.98 -2.67
N ALA A 47 -5.91 11.29 -2.50
CA ALA A 47 -4.62 11.99 -2.51
C ALA A 47 -3.72 11.57 -1.34
N GLU A 48 -4.27 11.44 -0.13
CA GLU A 48 -3.50 11.03 1.06
C GLU A 48 -3.06 9.56 0.97
N MET A 49 -3.96 8.69 0.49
CA MET A 49 -3.64 7.29 0.19
C MET A 49 -2.51 7.21 -0.85
N ALA A 50 -2.61 7.96 -1.95
CA ALA A 50 -1.59 7.97 -2.99
C ALA A 50 -0.22 8.44 -2.48
N LYS A 51 -0.19 9.47 -1.62
CA LYS A 51 1.06 9.96 -1.01
C LYS A 51 1.69 8.92 -0.09
N THR A 52 0.89 8.29 0.76
CA THR A 52 1.35 7.26 1.70
C THR A 52 1.84 6.02 0.95
N SER A 53 1.08 5.55 -0.06
CA SER A 53 1.48 4.45 -0.93
C SER A 53 2.76 4.77 -1.69
N ALA A 54 2.93 6.00 -2.19
CA ALA A 54 4.15 6.41 -2.88
C ALA A 54 5.38 6.43 -1.95
N ILE A 55 5.23 6.86 -0.69
CA ILE A 55 6.32 6.81 0.29
C ILE A 55 6.70 5.37 0.59
N LYS A 56 5.70 4.50 0.86
CA LYS A 56 5.92 3.09 1.14
C LYS A 56 6.59 2.36 -0.03
N ALA A 57 6.09 2.54 -1.25
CA ALA A 57 6.65 1.92 -2.45
C ALA A 57 8.10 2.36 -2.69
N LYS A 58 8.42 3.64 -2.45
CA LYS A 58 9.80 4.13 -2.53
C LYS A 58 10.69 3.51 -1.46
N ALA A 59 10.20 3.34 -0.24
CA ALA A 59 10.94 2.70 0.85
C ALA A 59 11.21 1.21 0.56
N GLU A 60 10.22 0.49 0.05
CA GLU A 60 10.36 -0.91 -0.37
C GLU A 60 11.35 -1.07 -1.52
N LEU A 61 11.28 -0.20 -2.54
CA LEU A 61 12.25 -0.21 -3.64
C LEU A 61 13.67 0.08 -3.15
N ALA A 62 13.83 1.09 -2.31
CA ALA A 62 15.10 1.46 -1.71
C ALA A 62 15.67 0.32 -0.84
N ALA A 63 14.84 -0.35 -0.06
CA ALA A 63 15.21 -1.51 0.74
C ALA A 63 15.65 -2.68 -0.14
N ASN A 64 14.88 -3.00 -1.20
CA ASN A 64 15.24 -4.06 -2.15
C ASN A 64 16.57 -3.76 -2.86
N LEU A 65 16.79 -2.50 -3.26
CA LEU A 65 18.06 -2.08 -3.85
C LEU A 65 19.20 -2.16 -2.83
N CYS A 66 18.95 -1.81 -1.56
CA CYS A 66 19.92 -1.94 -0.48
C CYS A 66 20.35 -3.40 -0.28
N VAL A 67 19.41 -4.34 -0.23
CA VAL A 67 19.72 -5.77 -0.17
C VAL A 67 20.61 -6.17 -1.35
N GLN A 68 20.25 -5.76 -2.58
CA GLN A 68 21.03 -6.06 -3.78
C GLN A 68 22.46 -5.49 -3.72
N LYS A 69 22.60 -4.24 -3.28
CA LYS A 69 23.90 -3.59 -3.07
C LYS A 69 24.72 -4.29 -1.98
N PHE A 70 24.06 -4.76 -0.94
CA PHE A 70 24.68 -5.43 0.18
C PHE A 70 25.24 -6.80 -0.22
N ILE A 71 24.45 -7.62 -0.92
CA ILE A 71 24.86 -8.96 -1.35
C ILE A 71 25.91 -8.95 -2.47
N THR A 72 25.93 -7.89 -3.30
CA THR A 72 26.91 -7.73 -4.39
C THR A 72 28.23 -7.12 -3.90
N ALA A 73 28.30 -6.64 -2.66
CA ALA A 73 29.54 -6.16 -2.07
C ALA A 73 30.52 -7.32 -1.84
N SER A 74 31.81 -7.10 -2.08
CA SER A 74 32.84 -8.12 -1.89
C SER A 74 32.92 -8.68 -0.47
N ASN A 75 32.44 -7.93 0.52
CA ASN A 75 32.49 -8.26 1.94
C ASN A 75 31.10 -8.61 2.51
N ALA A 76 30.16 -9.04 1.66
CA ALA A 76 28.76 -9.21 2.03
C ALA A 76 28.57 -10.19 3.21
N SER A 77 29.27 -11.34 3.20
CA SER A 77 29.17 -12.34 4.27
C SER A 77 29.63 -11.81 5.63
N ASP A 78 30.75 -11.09 5.66
CA ASP A 78 31.29 -10.49 6.89
C ASP A 78 30.37 -9.39 7.43
N ASN A 79 29.81 -8.57 6.53
CA ASN A 79 28.85 -7.54 6.92
C ASN A 79 27.53 -8.15 7.43
N LEU A 80 27.08 -9.28 6.87
CA LEU A 80 25.87 -9.97 7.34
C LEU A 80 26.08 -10.52 8.74
N ALA A 81 27.24 -11.13 9.01
CA ALA A 81 27.60 -11.60 10.34
C ALA A 81 27.58 -10.45 11.36
N LYS A 82 28.21 -9.31 11.03
CA LYS A 82 28.19 -8.11 11.87
C LYS A 82 26.79 -7.55 12.08
N LEU A 83 25.94 -7.55 11.04
CA LEU A 83 24.56 -7.09 11.13
C LEU A 83 23.74 -7.99 12.07
N LYS A 84 23.97 -9.32 12.03
CA LYS A 84 23.31 -10.28 12.93
C LYS A 84 23.75 -10.10 14.38
N GLU A 85 25.02 -9.82 14.62
CA GLU A 85 25.56 -9.49 15.96
C GLU A 85 25.06 -8.12 16.47
N THR A 86 24.79 -7.19 15.57
CA THR A 86 24.26 -5.86 15.91
C THR A 86 22.83 -5.95 16.41
N SER A 87 22.54 -5.25 17.51
CA SER A 87 21.19 -5.17 18.09
C SER A 87 20.18 -4.59 17.10
N SER A 88 18.92 -5.04 17.15
CA SER A 88 17.87 -4.62 16.18
C SER A 88 17.74 -3.10 16.05
N TYR A 89 17.84 -2.36 17.16
CA TYR A 89 17.78 -0.90 17.21
C TYR A 89 18.98 -0.17 16.58
N GLN A 90 20.08 -0.86 16.29
CA GLN A 90 21.28 -0.28 15.67
C GLN A 90 21.47 -0.75 14.21
N ARG A 91 20.64 -1.69 13.74
CA ARG A 91 20.78 -2.24 12.39
C ARG A 91 20.47 -1.20 11.31
N ASP A 92 19.49 -0.32 11.55
CA ASP A 92 19.16 0.77 10.62
C ASP A 92 20.36 1.72 10.44
N SER A 93 21.07 2.02 11.53
CA SER A 93 22.24 2.89 11.54
C SER A 93 23.42 2.21 10.84
N PHE A 94 23.68 0.92 11.11
CA PHE A 94 24.72 0.15 10.41
C PHE A 94 24.49 0.13 8.89
N ILE A 95 23.25 -0.09 8.46
CA ILE A 95 22.88 -0.13 7.04
C ILE A 95 22.98 1.26 6.39
N SER A 96 22.61 2.32 7.12
CA SER A 96 22.74 3.71 6.65
C SER A 96 24.20 4.15 6.55
N ASP A 97 25.02 3.82 7.54
CA ASP A 97 26.45 4.16 7.60
C ASP A 97 27.26 3.45 6.50
N GLY A 98 26.91 2.20 6.19
CA GLY A 98 27.52 1.49 5.06
C GLY A 98 27.03 1.98 3.69
N GLY A 99 26.05 2.89 3.64
CA GLY A 99 25.63 3.58 2.43
C GLY A 99 24.82 2.73 1.45
N TRP A 100 24.39 1.53 1.83
CA TRP A 100 23.64 0.63 0.94
C TRP A 100 22.23 1.16 0.61
N VAL A 101 21.67 2.01 1.47
CA VAL A 101 20.36 2.67 1.26
C VAL A 101 20.44 3.99 0.50
N LYS A 102 21.65 4.51 0.21
CA LYS A 102 21.79 5.72 -0.59
C LYS A 102 21.53 5.42 -2.06
N LEU A 103 20.43 5.98 -2.59
CA LEU A 103 20.16 5.94 -4.02
C LEU A 103 21.04 6.95 -4.75
N ALA A 104 21.75 6.50 -5.78
CA ALA A 104 22.55 7.36 -6.63
C ALA A 104 21.68 8.49 -7.21
N GLY A 105 22.01 9.74 -6.90
CA GLY A 105 21.27 10.93 -7.34
C GLY A 105 20.25 11.50 -6.34
N ILE A 106 20.05 10.88 -5.17
CA ILE A 106 19.17 11.41 -4.12
C ILE A 106 20.00 11.65 -2.85
N ASN A 107 20.17 12.93 -2.45
CA ASN A 107 20.95 13.32 -1.27
C ASN A 107 20.25 13.01 0.08
N LYS A 108 19.05 12.44 0.05
CA LYS A 108 18.22 12.18 1.23
C LYS A 108 17.85 10.71 1.26
N ASP A 109 18.17 10.04 2.35
CA ASP A 109 17.79 8.64 2.55
C ASP A 109 16.27 8.53 2.60
N VAL A 110 15.73 7.48 1.98
CA VAL A 110 14.29 7.25 2.02
C VAL A 110 13.94 6.78 3.44
N PRO A 111 13.07 7.51 4.18
CA PRO A 111 12.73 7.14 5.54
C PRO A 111 12.10 5.74 5.58
N GLY A 112 12.60 4.88 6.47
CA GLY A 112 12.17 3.49 6.61
C GLY A 112 12.85 2.49 5.66
N ALA A 113 13.64 2.94 4.68
CA ALA A 113 14.34 2.01 3.79
C ALA A 113 15.45 1.21 4.48
N ALA A 114 16.16 1.83 5.45
CA ALA A 114 17.20 1.18 6.22
C ALA A 114 16.65 0.11 7.17
N ASP A 115 15.55 0.42 7.84
CA ASP A 115 14.85 -0.52 8.72
C ASP A 115 14.32 -1.72 7.93
N LEU A 116 13.61 -1.46 6.81
CA LEU A 116 13.15 -2.52 5.90
C LEU A 116 14.31 -3.36 5.33
N CYS A 117 15.45 -2.74 4.99
CA CYS A 117 16.62 -3.47 4.50
C CYS A 117 17.23 -4.34 5.60
N ALA A 118 17.37 -3.82 6.82
CA ALA A 118 17.85 -4.55 7.98
C ALA A 118 16.95 -5.74 8.32
N ASP A 119 15.62 -5.55 8.29
CA ASP A 119 14.64 -6.62 8.49
C ASP A 119 14.79 -7.72 7.42
N LYS A 120 14.85 -7.33 6.14
CA LYS A 120 15.03 -8.29 5.03
C LYS A 120 16.33 -9.07 5.15
N LEU A 121 17.44 -8.41 5.47
CA LEU A 121 18.75 -9.05 5.63
C LEU A 121 18.82 -9.94 6.89
N SER A 122 18.18 -9.52 7.98
CA SER A 122 18.17 -10.30 9.22
C SER A 122 17.28 -11.53 9.15
N ALA A 123 16.23 -11.48 8.32
CA ALA A 123 15.40 -12.63 7.97
C ALA A 123 16.10 -13.61 7.01
N MET A 124 17.22 -13.22 6.38
CA MET A 124 18.01 -14.11 5.52
C MET A 124 19.01 -14.90 6.37
N ASP A 125 18.91 -16.23 6.34
CA ASP A 125 19.87 -17.10 7.00
C ASP A 125 21.23 -17.12 6.29
N THR A 126 21.22 -16.98 4.96
CA THR A 126 22.41 -16.96 4.10
C THR A 126 22.22 -15.97 2.96
N ILE A 127 23.32 -15.46 2.38
CA ILE A 127 23.26 -14.57 1.23
C ILE A 127 22.78 -15.36 0.01
N PRO A 128 21.64 -15.01 -0.61
CA PRO A 128 21.15 -15.70 -1.79
C PRO A 128 22.12 -15.43 -2.95
N THR A 129 22.73 -16.49 -3.46
CA THR A 129 23.68 -16.37 -4.57
C THR A 129 22.97 -16.11 -5.91
N ASN A 130 21.63 -16.30 -6.01
CA ASN A 130 20.86 -16.08 -7.24
C ASN A 130 19.35 -15.82 -6.95
N SER A 131 18.93 -14.56 -6.75
CA SER A 131 17.51 -14.18 -6.78
C SER A 131 17.30 -12.79 -7.38
N VAL A 132 17.89 -12.53 -8.55
CA VAL A 132 17.53 -11.41 -9.44
C VAL A 132 17.00 -12.00 -10.74
N ALA A 133 15.89 -12.71 -10.66
CA ALA A 133 15.08 -13.03 -11.82
C ALA A 133 13.66 -13.41 -11.37
N GLN A 134 12.69 -12.58 -11.76
CA GLN A 134 11.26 -12.90 -11.91
C GLN A 134 10.37 -12.88 -10.65
N GLU A 135 10.07 -11.68 -10.13
CA GLU A 135 8.69 -11.34 -9.74
C GLU A 135 8.17 -10.22 -10.67
N ASN A 136 8.24 -10.49 -11.98
CA ASN A 136 7.55 -9.71 -13.01
C ASN A 136 6.95 -10.69 -14.02
N THR A 137 6.12 -11.60 -13.52
CA THR A 137 5.25 -12.45 -14.35
C THR A 137 4.01 -12.80 -13.54
N LYS A 138 3.12 -11.83 -13.40
CA LYS A 138 1.68 -12.11 -13.38
C LYS A 138 0.98 -11.03 -14.20
N SER A 139 1.04 -11.25 -15.52
CA SER A 139 0.09 -10.66 -16.47
C SER A 139 -1.30 -11.23 -16.22
#